data_AF-A0A1L5KK56-F1
#
_entry.id   AF-A0A1L5KK56-F1
#
_cell.length_a   1.000
_cell.length_b   1.000
_cell.length_c   1.000
_cell.angle_alpha   90.00
_cell.angle_beta   90.00
_cell.angle_gamma   90.00
#
_symmetry.space_group_name_H-M   'P 1'
#
loop_
_entity.id
_entity.type
_entity.pdbx_description
1 polymer ?
#
loop_
_entity_poly.entity_id
_entity_poly.type
_entity_poly.pdbx_seq_one_letter_code
_entity_poly.pdbx_strand_id
1 'polypeptide(L)'
;FDLFGIRYTGSGYLGSALAMDKGISKKMFEAAGIPTPHGISLKKENRDTAFSATGLTLPCVVKPCCGGSSIGVSIVRTEDEYEAALAEAFRYEDEIIVEDYIQGREFSVGVIKFQALPVIEIAPVEGFYDYKNKYKAGSAVETCPANLPSKIAKRMQEVAVQVCETLG
;
A
#
# COMPACT_ATOMS: atom_id res chain seq x y z
N PHE A 1 6.77 22.54 10.89
CA PHE A 1 5.90 23.63 10.43
C PHE A 1 4.95 24.07 11.53
N ASP A 2 4.24 23.13 12.18
CA ASP A 2 3.26 23.44 13.24
C ASP A 2 3.84 24.21 14.43
N LEU A 3 5.01 23.80 14.94
CA LEU A 3 5.70 24.50 16.04
C LEU A 3 6.06 25.96 15.72
N PHE A 4 6.24 26.28 14.44
CA PHE A 4 6.57 27.63 13.97
C PHE A 4 5.34 28.42 13.51
N GLY A 5 4.13 27.85 13.60
CA GLY A 5 2.90 28.48 13.12
C GLY A 5 2.85 28.67 11.59
N ILE A 6 3.71 27.98 10.84
CA ILE A 6 3.78 28.10 9.38
C ILE A 6 2.73 27.16 8.77
N ARG A 7 1.85 27.70 7.94
CA ARG A 7 0.86 26.91 7.19
C ARG A 7 1.53 26.14 6.05
N TYR A 8 1.06 24.93 5.78
CA TYR A 8 1.55 24.05 4.73
C TYR A 8 0.38 23.33 4.04
N THR A 9 0.63 22.76 2.86
CA THR A 9 -0.34 21.97 2.11
C THR A 9 -0.26 20.50 2.50
N GLY A 10 -1.36 19.77 2.34
CA GLY A 10 -1.46 18.34 2.65
C GLY A 10 -2.05 18.07 4.03
N SER A 11 -1.88 16.83 4.50
CA SER A 11 -2.36 16.37 5.82
C SER A 11 -1.52 16.96 6.95
N GLY A 12 -2.11 17.05 8.15
CA GLY A 12 -1.38 17.43 9.35
C GLY A 12 -0.30 16.41 9.76
N TYR A 13 0.49 16.72 10.78
CA TYR A 13 1.56 15.82 11.25
C TYR A 13 1.04 14.43 11.67
N LEU A 14 -0.14 14.36 12.30
CA LEU A 14 -0.72 13.10 12.75
C LEU A 14 -1.15 12.25 11.56
N GLY A 15 -1.97 12.79 10.65
CA GLY A 15 -2.41 12.06 9.45
C GLY A 15 -1.24 11.64 8.57
N SER A 16 -0.21 12.49 8.47
CA SER A 16 1.03 12.13 7.76
C SER A 16 1.76 10.96 8.42
N ALA A 17 1.86 10.93 9.75
CA ALA A 17 2.51 9.84 10.47
C ALA A 17 1.72 8.52 10.36
N LEU A 18 0.39 8.60 10.53
CA LEU A 18 -0.49 7.44 10.40
C LEU A 18 -0.46 6.85 9.00
N ALA A 19 -0.53 7.69 7.96
CA ALA A 19 -0.48 7.26 6.56
C ALA A 19 0.87 6.67 6.14
N MET A 20 1.98 7.10 6.78
CA MET A 20 3.31 6.58 6.49
C MET A 20 3.51 5.17 7.04
N ASP A 21 2.89 4.86 8.18
CA ASP A 21 2.92 3.55 8.81
C ASP A 21 1.80 2.66 8.26
N LYS A 22 2.15 1.70 7.38
CA LYS A 22 1.18 0.81 6.76
C LYS A 22 0.50 -0.11 7.78
N GLY A 23 1.16 -0.44 8.89
CA GLY A 23 0.65 -1.35 9.90
C GLY A 23 -0.44 -0.68 10.74
N ILE A 24 -0.21 0.56 11.15
CA ILE A 24 -1.20 1.40 11.82
C ILE A 24 -2.34 1.73 10.87
N SER A 25 -2.04 2.21 9.65
CA SER A 25 -3.06 2.51 8.63
C SER A 25 -3.99 1.32 8.40
N LYS A 26 -3.43 0.12 8.24
CA LYS A 26 -4.19 -1.11 8.04
C LYS A 26 -5.14 -1.41 9.19
N LYS A 27 -4.66 -1.33 10.44
CA LYS A 27 -5.51 -1.54 11.63
C LYS A 27 -6.65 -0.53 11.71
N MET A 28 -6.38 0.74 11.35
CA MET A 28 -7.41 1.77 11.30
C MET A 28 -8.45 1.49 10.21
N PHE A 29 -8.01 1.03 9.03
CA PHE A 29 -8.89 0.65 7.93
C PHE A 29 -9.78 -0.53 8.31
N GLU A 30 -9.23 -1.58 8.91
CA GLU A 30 -9.99 -2.73 9.39
C GLU A 30 -11.04 -2.32 10.42
N ALA A 31 -10.66 -1.50 11.40
CA ALA A 31 -11.59 -0.98 12.40
C ALA A 31 -12.70 -0.10 11.81
N ALA A 32 -12.42 0.61 10.71
CA ALA A 32 -13.38 1.44 9.98
C ALA A 32 -14.19 0.67 8.91
N GLY A 33 -13.97 -0.64 8.75
CA GLY A 33 -14.62 -1.45 7.72
C GLY A 33 -14.17 -1.11 6.29
N ILE A 34 -12.99 -0.52 6.13
CA ILE A 34 -12.37 -0.23 4.84
C ILE A 34 -11.62 -1.49 4.36
N PRO A 35 -11.88 -1.96 3.13
CA PRO A 35 -11.21 -3.14 2.59
C PRO A 35 -9.69 -2.94 2.47
N THR A 36 -8.92 -3.91 2.97
CA THR A 36 -7.46 -3.98 2.86
C THR A 36 -7.06 -5.46 2.73
N PRO A 37 -5.98 -5.81 2.01
CA PRO A 37 -5.55 -7.20 1.87
C PRO A 37 -5.34 -7.85 3.24
N HIS A 38 -5.78 -9.09 3.45
CA HIS A 38 -5.50 -9.79 4.69
C HIS A 38 -3.97 -9.99 4.85
N GLY A 39 -3.46 -9.94 6.08
CA GLY A 39 -2.03 -9.91 6.31
C GLY A 39 -1.64 -9.85 7.78
N ILE A 40 -0.34 -9.98 8.03
CA ILE A 40 0.26 -9.91 9.36
C ILE A 40 1.39 -8.89 9.40
N SER A 41 1.73 -8.42 10.60
CA SER A 41 2.92 -7.61 10.87
C SER A 41 3.97 -8.46 11.57
N LEU A 42 5.22 -8.38 11.11
CA LEU A 42 6.35 -9.04 11.74
C LEU A 42 7.37 -8.00 12.18
N LYS A 43 7.92 -8.20 13.38
CA LYS A 43 9.07 -7.46 13.88
C LYS A 43 10.32 -8.29 13.73
N LYS A 44 11.47 -7.61 13.70
CA LYS A 44 12.79 -8.25 13.58
C LYS A 44 13.07 -9.32 14.64
N GLU A 45 12.51 -9.15 15.84
CA GLU A 45 12.56 -10.13 16.92
C GLU A 45 11.89 -11.47 16.56
N ASN A 46 10.88 -11.43 15.70
CA ASN A 46 10.11 -12.58 15.23
C ASN A 46 10.39 -12.88 13.75
N ARG A 47 11.55 -12.47 13.22
CA ARG A 47 11.88 -12.61 11.80
C ARG A 47 11.96 -14.07 11.33
N ASP A 48 12.21 -15.00 12.25
CA ASP A 48 12.35 -16.44 11.95
C ASP A 48 10.97 -17.15 11.98
N THR A 49 9.86 -16.40 11.88
CA THR A 49 8.51 -16.97 11.82
C THR A 49 8.32 -17.69 10.49
N ALA A 50 8.25 -19.02 10.52
CA ALA A 50 8.04 -19.83 9.33
C ALA A 50 6.72 -19.48 8.62
N PHE A 51 6.70 -19.54 7.28
CA PHE A 51 5.51 -19.22 6.48
C PHE A 51 4.25 -20.00 6.93
N SER A 52 4.40 -21.28 7.24
CA SER A 52 3.31 -22.14 7.71
C SER A 52 2.65 -21.68 9.03
N ALA A 53 3.35 -20.91 9.86
CA ALA A 53 2.82 -20.34 11.10
C ALA A 53 2.04 -19.03 10.88
N THR A 54 2.12 -18.43 9.69
CA THR A 54 1.48 -17.13 9.38
C THR A 54 -0.02 -17.24 9.10
N GLY A 55 -0.48 -18.41 8.65
CA GLY A 55 -1.85 -18.61 8.17
C GLY A 55 -2.17 -17.92 6.84
N LEU A 56 -1.16 -17.40 6.13
CA LEU A 56 -1.32 -16.77 4.82
C LEU A 56 -1.28 -17.79 3.68
N THR A 57 -1.67 -17.34 2.50
CA THR A 57 -1.60 -18.14 1.26
C THR A 57 -0.62 -17.54 0.28
N LEU A 58 -0.04 -18.38 -0.59
CA LEU A 58 0.81 -17.94 -1.69
C LEU A 58 -0.03 -17.69 -2.95
N PRO A 59 0.33 -16.68 -3.78
CA PRO A 59 1.40 -15.72 -3.54
C PRO A 59 1.06 -14.68 -2.46
N CYS A 60 2.08 -14.17 -1.79
CA CYS A 60 1.98 -13.07 -0.82
C CYS A 60 2.95 -11.94 -1.16
N VAL A 61 2.78 -10.78 -0.51
CA VAL A 61 3.62 -9.59 -0.67
C VAL A 61 4.28 -9.27 0.66
N VAL A 62 5.61 -9.23 0.68
CA VAL A 62 6.42 -8.79 1.83
C VAL A 62 6.87 -7.36 1.58
N LYS A 63 6.66 -6.44 2.53
CA LYS A 63 7.01 -5.03 2.39
C LYS A 63 7.41 -4.38 3.73
N PRO A 64 8.32 -3.39 3.76
CA PRO A 64 8.56 -2.56 4.93
C PRO A 64 7.30 -1.82 5.39
N CYS A 65 7.13 -1.70 6.70
CA CYS A 65 5.95 -1.06 7.31
C CYS A 65 5.86 0.42 6.92
N CYS A 66 6.94 1.16 7.12
CA CYS A 66 7.09 2.55 6.71
C CYS A 66 7.82 2.67 5.36
N GLY A 67 7.81 3.88 4.80
CA GLY A 67 8.50 4.19 3.55
C GLY A 67 7.65 3.99 2.30
N GLY A 68 8.17 4.52 1.18
CA GLY A 68 7.48 4.61 -0.10
C GLY A 68 8.29 4.04 -1.26
N SER A 69 7.80 4.29 -2.47
CA SER A 69 8.49 3.95 -3.74
C SER A 69 8.73 2.45 -3.98
N SER A 70 7.98 1.57 -3.31
CA SER A 70 8.09 0.11 -3.47
C SER A 70 9.49 -0.45 -3.17
N ILE A 71 10.31 0.26 -2.38
CA ILE A 71 11.63 -0.22 -1.95
C ILE A 71 11.43 -1.33 -0.92
N GLY A 72 12.15 -2.45 -1.08
CA GLY A 72 12.03 -3.62 -0.21
C GLY A 72 10.74 -4.43 -0.39
N VAL A 73 9.92 -4.13 -1.41
CA VAL A 73 8.69 -4.89 -1.69
C VAL A 73 9.02 -6.11 -2.55
N SER A 74 8.59 -7.28 -2.10
CA SER A 74 8.79 -8.56 -2.79
C SER A 74 7.47 -9.30 -2.95
N ILE A 75 7.20 -9.84 -4.14
CA ILE A 75 6.10 -10.78 -4.37
C ILE A 75 6.67 -12.19 -4.24
N VAL A 76 6.19 -12.91 -3.24
CA VAL A 76 6.63 -14.25 -2.86
C VAL A 76 5.66 -15.28 -3.41
N ARG A 77 6.15 -16.24 -4.17
CA ARG A 77 5.36 -17.32 -4.80
C ARG A 77 5.64 -18.69 -4.23
N THR A 78 6.74 -18.84 -3.49
CA THR A 78 7.15 -20.09 -2.83
C THR A 78 7.58 -19.82 -1.40
N GLU A 79 7.58 -20.84 -0.54
CA GLU A 79 8.09 -20.71 0.83
C GLU A 79 9.59 -20.38 0.84
N ASP A 80 10.37 -20.88 -0.12
CA ASP A 80 11.80 -20.54 -0.23
C ASP A 80 12.03 -19.05 -0.53
N GLU A 81 11.15 -18.44 -1.34
CA GLU A 81 11.20 -17.00 -1.62
C GLU A 81 10.82 -16.15 -0.39
N TYR A 82 10.05 -16.71 0.54
CA TYR A 82 9.56 -15.99 1.72
C TYR A 82 10.71 -15.56 2.64
N GLU A 83 11.58 -16.49 3.01
CA GLU A 83 12.72 -16.22 3.90
C GLU A 83 13.67 -15.17 3.30
N ALA A 84 13.92 -15.27 2.00
CA ALA A 84 14.74 -14.29 1.28
C ALA A 84 14.07 -12.90 1.26
N ALA A 85 12.75 -12.85 1.05
CA ALA A 85 11.98 -11.61 1.06
C ALA A 85 11.93 -10.96 2.45
N LEU A 86 11.78 -11.74 3.52
CA LEU A 86 11.89 -11.26 4.90
C LEU A 86 13.26 -10.64 5.14
N ALA A 87 14.33 -11.38 4.80
CA ALA A 87 15.70 -10.93 5.00
C ALA A 87 15.97 -9.60 4.26
N GLU A 88 15.47 -9.44 3.04
CA GLU A 88 15.60 -8.18 2.28
C GLU A 88 14.77 -7.05 2.90
N ALA A 89 13.52 -7.28 3.27
CA ALA A 89 12.66 -6.25 3.86
C ALA A 89 13.22 -5.74 5.20
N PHE A 90 13.75 -6.64 6.05
CA PHE A 90 14.38 -6.30 7.33
C PHE A 90 15.72 -5.54 7.21
N ARG A 91 16.27 -5.41 6.00
CA ARG A 91 17.41 -4.50 5.76
C ARG A 91 17.01 -3.03 5.75
N TYR A 92 15.74 -2.74 5.45
CA TYR A 92 15.22 -1.37 5.37
C TYR A 92 14.54 -0.92 6.66
N GLU A 93 13.91 -1.83 7.40
CA GLU A 93 13.13 -1.50 8.59
C GLU A 93 13.06 -2.66 9.59
N ASP A 94 12.78 -2.37 10.86
CA ASP A 94 12.65 -3.40 11.90
C ASP A 94 11.21 -3.97 12.02
N GLU A 95 10.24 -3.35 11.35
CA GLU A 95 8.85 -3.82 11.24
C GLU A 95 8.45 -3.92 9.76
N ILE A 96 7.83 -5.04 9.40
CA ILE A 96 7.41 -5.34 8.04
C ILE A 96 5.98 -5.88 8.04
N ILE A 97 5.38 -5.89 6.86
CA ILE A 97 4.04 -6.44 6.63
C ILE A 97 4.12 -7.54 5.58
N VAL A 98 3.40 -8.62 5.83
CA VAL A 98 3.16 -9.70 4.86
C VAL A 98 1.67 -9.74 4.57
N GLU A 99 1.28 -9.58 3.31
CA GLU A 99 -0.11 -9.52 2.87
C GLU A 99 -0.40 -10.52 1.76
N ASP A 100 -1.65 -10.97 1.65
CA ASP A 100 -2.10 -11.74 0.51
C ASP A 100 -1.93 -10.94 -0.79
N TYR A 101 -1.42 -11.59 -1.83
CA TYR A 101 -1.29 -10.97 -3.14
C TYR A 101 -2.66 -10.83 -3.81
N ILE A 102 -3.07 -9.58 -4.08
CA ILE A 102 -4.31 -9.30 -4.80
C ILE A 102 -4.03 -9.29 -6.30
N GLN A 103 -4.38 -10.40 -6.98
CA GLN A 103 -4.30 -10.47 -8.43
C GLN A 103 -5.41 -9.62 -9.06
N GLY A 104 -5.04 -8.63 -9.87
CA GLY A 104 -6.01 -7.80 -10.56
C GLY A 104 -5.41 -6.57 -11.24
N ARG A 105 -6.29 -5.59 -11.48
CA ARG A 105 -5.95 -4.27 -12.03
C ARG A 105 -5.61 -3.32 -10.89
N GLU A 106 -4.65 -2.43 -11.11
CA GLU A 106 -4.22 -1.43 -10.12
C GLU A 106 -4.84 -0.06 -10.44
N PHE A 107 -5.30 0.62 -9.39
CA PHE A 107 -5.97 1.91 -9.51
C PHE A 107 -5.51 2.88 -8.43
N SER A 108 -5.57 4.17 -8.75
CA SER A 108 -5.32 5.26 -7.82
C SER A 108 -6.41 6.32 -7.91
N VAL A 109 -6.74 6.93 -6.77
CA VAL A 109 -7.74 7.99 -6.68
C VAL A 109 -7.15 9.16 -5.91
N GLY A 110 -6.96 10.29 -6.59
CA GLY A 110 -6.58 11.53 -5.91
C GLY A 110 -7.73 12.10 -5.10
N VAL A 111 -7.44 12.63 -3.92
CA VAL A 111 -8.43 13.29 -3.05
C VAL A 111 -7.94 14.69 -2.72
N ILE A 112 -8.79 15.69 -2.93
CA ILE A 112 -8.53 17.10 -2.57
C ILE A 112 -9.68 17.59 -1.72
N LYS A 113 -9.42 18.04 -0.49
CA LYS A 113 -10.45 18.52 0.46
C LYS A 113 -11.62 17.53 0.59
N PHE A 114 -11.31 16.24 0.76
CA PHE A 114 -12.28 15.14 0.86
C PHE A 114 -13.21 15.00 -0.36
N GLN A 115 -12.78 15.49 -1.52
CA GLN A 115 -13.44 15.25 -2.80
C GLN A 115 -12.53 14.38 -3.66
N ALA A 116 -13.05 13.22 -4.06
CA ALA A 116 -12.33 12.31 -4.94
C ALA A 116 -12.33 12.82 -6.39
N LEU A 117 -11.16 12.77 -7.01
CA LEU A 117 -10.94 13.02 -8.43
C LEU A 117 -11.27 11.75 -9.25
N PRO A 118 -11.28 11.82 -10.59
CA PRO A 118 -11.47 10.64 -11.42
C PRO A 118 -10.46 9.52 -11.09
N VAL A 119 -10.93 8.28 -11.13
CA VAL A 119 -10.09 7.09 -10.92
C VAL A 119 -9.08 6.99 -12.05
N ILE A 120 -7.82 6.72 -11.70
CA ILE A 120 -6.72 6.45 -12.63
C ILE A 120 -6.46 4.95 -12.59
N GLU A 121 -6.45 4.30 -13.75
CA GLU A 121 -5.93 2.93 -13.87
C GLU A 121 -4.44 2.98 -14.21
N ILE A 122 -3.64 2.20 -13.48
CA ILE A 122 -2.20 2.08 -13.68
C ILE A 122 -1.94 0.66 -14.16
N ALA A 123 -1.62 0.50 -15.44
CA ALA A 123 -1.33 -0.80 -16.04
C ALA A 123 0.16 -0.88 -16.42
N PRO A 124 1.03 -1.54 -15.63
CA PRO A 124 2.42 -1.76 -16.02
C PRO A 124 2.48 -2.58 -17.32
N VAL A 125 3.41 -2.22 -18.22
CA VAL A 125 3.58 -2.88 -19.53
C VAL A 125 4.14 -4.31 -19.35
N GLU A 126 4.99 -4.50 -18.34
CA GLU A 126 5.52 -5.79 -17.92
C GLU A 126 5.63 -5.87 -16.39
N GLY A 127 5.30 -7.03 -15.80
CA GLY A 127 5.47 -7.26 -14.36
C GLY A 127 4.44 -6.54 -13.47
N PHE A 128 4.90 -6.00 -12.34
CA PHE A 128 4.08 -5.27 -11.36
C PHE A 128 4.58 -3.82 -11.21
N TYR A 129 3.82 -2.93 -10.55
CA TYR A 129 4.17 -1.53 -10.38
C TYR A 129 5.27 -1.31 -9.32
N ASP A 130 6.49 -1.72 -9.68
CA ASP A 130 7.70 -1.61 -8.87
C ASP A 130 8.42 -0.26 -9.07
N TYR A 131 9.51 -0.03 -8.32
CA TYR A 131 10.32 1.20 -8.46
C TYR A 131 10.81 1.40 -9.90
N LYS A 132 11.19 0.33 -10.61
CA LYS A 132 11.71 0.41 -11.99
C LYS A 132 10.63 0.88 -12.96
N ASN A 133 9.40 0.41 -12.77
CA ASN A 133 8.23 0.76 -13.56
C ASN A 133 7.60 2.13 -13.16
N LYS A 134 8.00 2.71 -12.03
CA LYS A 134 7.56 4.06 -11.61
C LYS A 134 8.33 5.19 -12.27
N TYR A 135 9.62 4.98 -12.57
CA TYR A 135 10.52 6.07 -12.98
C TYR A 135 11.08 5.92 -14.40
N LYS A 136 10.76 4.84 -15.11
CA LYS A 136 11.11 4.69 -16.53
C LYS A 136 9.95 5.16 -17.40
N ALA A 137 10.16 6.24 -18.15
CA ALA A 137 9.15 6.73 -19.10
C ALA A 137 8.68 5.60 -20.04
N GLY A 138 7.37 5.39 -20.13
CA GLY A 138 6.75 4.36 -20.97
C GLY A 138 6.62 2.96 -20.37
N SER A 139 6.85 2.77 -19.07
CA SER A 139 6.76 1.45 -18.40
C SER A 139 5.39 1.13 -17.78
N ALA A 140 4.48 2.10 -17.71
CA ALA A 140 3.08 1.90 -17.36
C ALA A 140 2.16 2.75 -18.25
N VAL A 141 0.99 2.20 -18.57
CA VAL A 141 -0.10 2.90 -19.23
C VAL A 141 -1.04 3.43 -18.15
N GLU A 142 -1.13 4.75 -18.04
CA GLU A 142 -2.04 5.42 -17.11
C GLU A 142 -3.29 5.88 -17.87
N THR A 143 -4.46 5.37 -17.48
CA THR A 143 -5.74 5.74 -18.12
C THR A 143 -6.58 6.54 -17.14
N CYS A 144 -6.88 7.80 -17.50
CA CYS A 144 -7.69 8.71 -16.69
C CYS A 144 -8.74 9.44 -17.56
N PRO A 145 -10.04 9.29 -17.26
CA PRO A 145 -10.63 8.39 -16.27
C PRO A 145 -10.45 6.92 -16.66
N ALA A 146 -10.28 6.05 -15.67
CA ALA A 146 -10.17 4.60 -15.85
C ALA A 146 -11.38 4.02 -16.60
N ASN A 147 -11.16 3.03 -17.46
CA ASN A 147 -12.23 2.34 -18.17
C ASN A 147 -12.95 1.34 -17.24
N LEU A 148 -13.97 1.83 -16.54
CA LEU A 148 -14.73 1.09 -15.54
C LEU A 148 -16.23 1.45 -15.57
N PRO A 149 -17.13 0.54 -15.15
CA PRO A 149 -18.51 0.91 -14.88
C PRO A 149 -18.60 2.03 -13.85
N SER A 150 -19.47 3.02 -14.09
CA SER A 150 -19.63 4.20 -13.22
C SER A 150 -19.89 3.85 -11.76
N LYS A 151 -20.64 2.78 -11.49
CA LYS A 151 -20.90 2.27 -10.13
C LYS A 151 -19.62 1.84 -9.40
N ILE A 152 -18.69 1.20 -10.10
CA ILE A 152 -17.41 0.77 -9.52
C ILE A 152 -16.49 1.96 -9.29
N ALA A 153 -16.37 2.86 -10.28
CA ALA A 153 -15.58 4.07 -10.15
C ALA A 153 -16.06 4.91 -8.94
N LYS A 154 -17.39 5.10 -8.81
CA LYS A 154 -17.99 5.82 -7.67
C LYS A 154 -17.67 5.13 -6.34
N ARG A 155 -17.74 3.80 -6.27
CA ARG A 155 -17.40 3.06 -5.05
C ARG A 155 -15.93 3.24 -4.66
N MET A 156 -15.00 3.20 -5.62
CA MET A 156 -13.57 3.46 -5.38
C MET A 156 -13.35 4.88 -4.85
N GLN A 157 -14.04 5.87 -5.42
CA GLN A 157 -13.99 7.26 -4.98
C GLN A 157 -14.52 7.44 -3.55
N GLU A 158 -15.65 6.81 -3.21
CA GLU A 158 -16.22 6.81 -1.86
C GLU A 158 -15.22 6.21 -0.84
N VAL A 159 -14.62 5.07 -1.16
CA VAL A 159 -13.62 4.42 -0.29
C VAL A 159 -12.37 5.29 -0.14
N ALA A 160 -11.91 5.94 -1.20
CA ALA A 160 -10.75 6.83 -1.14
C ALA A 160 -10.98 8.02 -0.21
N VAL A 161 -12.17 8.63 -0.24
CA VAL A 161 -12.54 9.68 0.72
C VAL A 161 -12.57 9.14 2.15
N GLN A 162 -13.21 7.97 2.35
CA GLN A 162 -13.28 7.33 3.67
C GLN A 162 -11.88 7.03 4.26
N VAL A 163 -10.93 6.61 3.42
CA VAL A 163 -9.51 6.42 3.81
C VAL A 163 -8.91 7.73 4.30
N CYS A 164 -9.05 8.82 3.54
CA CYS A 164 -8.53 10.12 3.95
C CYS A 164 -9.17 10.63 5.24
N GLU A 165 -10.48 10.47 5.42
CA GLU A 165 -11.17 10.86 6.65
C GLU A 165 -10.73 10.04 7.86
N THR A 166 -10.46 8.75 7.66
CA THR A 166 -10.03 7.84 8.74
C THR A 166 -8.63 8.18 9.25
N LEU A 167 -7.73 8.62 8.38
CA LEU A 167 -6.35 8.97 8.75
C LEU A 167 -6.18 10.42 9.19
N GLY A 168 -7.07 11.32 8.77
CA GLY A 168 -7.00 12.77 9.05
C GLY A 168 -6.03 13.53 8.14
#